data_AF-A0A095VBD5-F1
#
_entry.id   AF-A0A095VBD5-F1
#
_cell.length_a   1.000
_cell.length_b   1.000
_cell.length_c   1.000
_cell.angle_alpha   90.00
_cell.angle_beta   90.00
_cell.angle_gamma   90.00
#
_symmetry.space_group_name_H-M   'P 1'
#
loop_
_entity.id
_entity.type
_entity.pdbx_description
1 polymer ?
#
loop_
_entity_poly.entity_id
_entity_poly.type
_entity_poly.pdbx_seq_one_letter_code
_entity_poly.pdbx_strand_id
1 'polypeptide(L)'
;MKNSNGTGGTSGVDRCGQSFDCSLEDVAQCDYFTTHATVPPVGTELTLVLERRIFAVAPDGLKVGALPTAYNYIAACIKAGYSYVGAVTASGSTPMPFVSAVFTPK
;
A
#
# COMPACT_ATOMS: atom_id res chain seq x y z
N MET A 1 11.19 8.67 41.27
CA MET A 1 11.29 9.51 40.05
C MET A 1 11.46 8.60 38.83
N LYS A 2 10.45 8.53 37.97
CA LYS A 2 10.61 8.36 36.52
C LYS A 2 9.36 8.92 35.85
N ASN A 3 9.61 9.81 34.89
CA ASN A 3 8.70 10.80 34.33
C ASN A 3 7.54 10.21 33.53
N SER A 4 6.41 10.91 33.63
CA SER A 4 5.26 10.90 32.73
C SER A 4 5.65 11.29 31.31
N ASN A 5 5.14 10.60 30.29
CA ASN A 5 4.99 11.20 28.95
C ASN A 5 3.80 10.57 28.19
N GLY A 6 2.68 11.31 28.17
CA GLY A 6 1.78 11.41 27.02
C GLY A 6 0.99 10.18 26.62
N THR A 7 0.01 9.76 27.43
CA THR A 7 -1.18 9.07 26.93
C THR A 7 -2.03 10.06 26.11
N GLY A 8 -1.63 10.30 24.87
CA GLY A 8 -2.47 10.94 23.85
C GLY A 8 -3.39 9.89 23.25
N GLY A 9 -4.70 10.10 23.39
CA GLY A 9 -5.72 9.06 23.24
C GLY A 9 -5.67 8.30 21.92
N THR A 10 -5.73 6.97 22.02
CA THR A 10 -6.11 6.11 20.92
C THR A 10 -7.44 5.47 21.31
N SER A 11 -8.49 5.77 20.57
CA SER A 11 -9.67 4.92 20.57
C SER A 11 -9.18 3.53 20.18
N GLY A 12 -9.41 2.53 21.03
CA GLY A 12 -8.76 1.20 21.03
C GLY A 12 -9.05 0.30 19.83
N VAL A 13 -8.72 0.77 18.63
CA VAL A 13 -8.81 0.02 17.37
C VAL A 13 -7.39 -0.06 16.80
N ASP A 14 -6.86 -1.28 16.76
CA ASP A 14 -5.63 -1.57 16.05
C ASP A 14 -5.87 -1.44 14.54
N ARG A 15 -5.56 -0.25 13.99
CA ARG A 15 -5.67 0.01 12.55
C ARG A 15 -4.61 -0.73 11.74
N CYS A 16 -3.49 -1.10 12.35
CA CYS A 16 -2.43 -1.83 11.65
C CYS A 16 -2.86 -3.26 11.32
N GLY A 17 -3.68 -3.87 12.18
CA GLY A 17 -4.28 -5.19 12.01
C GLY A 17 -5.53 -5.25 11.12
N GLN A 18 -5.89 -4.17 10.41
CA GLN A 18 -7.09 -4.13 9.57
C GLN A 18 -6.77 -4.24 8.08
N SER A 19 -7.64 -4.94 7.36
CA SER A 19 -7.60 -4.93 5.89
C SER A 19 -8.20 -3.63 5.35
N PHE A 20 -7.72 -3.19 4.19
CA PHE A 20 -8.24 -2.00 3.52
C PHE A 20 -8.17 -2.16 2.00
N ASP A 21 -9.10 -1.54 1.31
CA ASP A 21 -9.08 -1.36 -0.14
C ASP A 21 -8.55 0.03 -0.51
N CYS A 22 -7.84 0.13 -1.63
CA CYS A 22 -7.50 1.43 -2.20
C CYS A 22 -7.26 1.36 -3.72
N SER A 23 -7.41 2.51 -4.37
CA SER A 23 -6.88 2.76 -5.71
C SER A 23 -5.49 3.37 -5.58
N LEU A 24 -4.52 2.79 -6.28
CA LEU A 24 -3.14 3.24 -6.25
C LEU A 24 -2.97 4.54 -7.03
N GLU A 25 -2.09 5.41 -6.55
CA GLU A 25 -1.70 6.67 -7.18
C GLU A 25 -0.45 6.47 -8.05
N ASP A 26 -0.22 7.39 -8.99
CA ASP A 26 0.98 7.46 -9.84
C ASP A 26 1.27 6.20 -10.69
N VAL A 27 0.26 5.34 -10.96
CA VAL A 27 0.42 4.05 -11.66
C VAL A 27 1.17 4.20 -12.99
N ALA A 28 0.79 5.18 -13.81
CA ALA A 28 1.41 5.41 -15.12
C ALA A 28 2.89 5.82 -15.06
N GLN A 29 3.39 6.23 -13.89
CA GLN A 29 4.76 6.69 -13.68
C GLN A 29 5.62 5.67 -12.93
N CYS A 30 5.03 4.57 -12.45
CA CYS A 30 5.73 3.57 -11.67
C CYS A 30 6.38 2.49 -12.55
N ASP A 31 7.41 1.85 -11.99
CA ASP A 31 8.31 0.92 -12.67
C ASP A 31 7.59 -0.16 -13.48
N TYR A 32 6.52 -0.74 -12.93
CA TYR A 32 5.78 -1.81 -13.60
C TYR A 32 5.18 -1.33 -14.93
N PHE A 33 4.50 -0.18 -14.93
CA PHE A 33 3.87 0.33 -16.14
C PHE A 33 4.90 0.83 -17.15
N THR A 34 5.96 1.50 -16.70
CA THR A 34 7.01 2.00 -17.59
C THR A 34 7.86 0.88 -18.19
N THR A 35 7.96 -0.27 -17.51
CA THR A 35 8.65 -1.46 -18.01
C THR A 35 7.79 -2.30 -18.95
N HIS A 36 6.53 -2.56 -18.58
CA HIS A 36 5.68 -3.53 -19.31
C HIS A 36 4.66 -2.89 -20.26
N ALA A 37 4.49 -1.56 -20.23
CA ALA A 37 3.43 -0.82 -20.93
C ALA A 37 2.01 -1.38 -20.68
N THR A 38 1.81 -2.01 -19.52
CA THR A 38 0.55 -2.59 -19.06
C THR A 38 0.47 -2.51 -17.54
N VAL A 39 -0.69 -2.85 -16.98
CA VAL A 39 -0.92 -2.94 -15.54
C VAL A 39 -1.03 -4.41 -15.11
N PRO A 40 -0.77 -4.73 -13.84
CA PRO A 40 -0.92 -6.10 -13.36
C PRO A 40 -2.38 -6.58 -13.49
N PRO A 41 -2.63 -7.84 -13.88
CA PRO A 41 -3.98 -8.37 -13.97
C PRO A 41 -4.63 -8.54 -12.59
N VAL A 42 -5.96 -8.59 -12.56
CA VAL A 42 -6.74 -8.95 -11.36
C VAL A 42 -6.26 -10.27 -10.77
N GLY A 43 -6.12 -10.31 -9.44
CA GLY A 43 -5.58 -11.45 -8.71
C GLY A 43 -4.06 -11.44 -8.56
N THR A 44 -3.34 -10.51 -9.19
CA THR A 44 -1.90 -10.37 -8.95
C THR A 44 -1.64 -10.01 -7.49
N GLU A 45 -0.77 -10.78 -6.84
CA GLU A 45 -0.32 -10.51 -5.48
C GLU A 45 0.59 -9.28 -5.46
N LEU A 46 0.40 -8.42 -4.46
CA LEU A 46 1.20 -7.23 -4.20
C LEU A 46 1.71 -7.25 -2.77
N THR A 47 2.86 -6.61 -2.54
CA THR A 47 3.39 -6.33 -1.19
C THR A 47 3.56 -4.84 -0.99
N LEU A 48 3.63 -4.39 0.26
CA LEU A 48 3.88 -2.98 0.58
C LEU A 48 5.32 -2.75 1.03
N VAL A 49 5.96 -1.74 0.45
CA VAL A 49 7.29 -1.26 0.85
C VAL A 49 7.26 0.21 1.23
N LEU A 50 8.07 0.61 2.21
CA LEU A 50 8.22 2.00 2.63
C LEU A 50 9.53 2.60 2.09
N GLU A 51 9.42 3.46 1.08
CA GLU A 51 10.54 4.19 0.46
C GLU A 51 10.20 5.68 0.32
N ARG A 52 10.25 6.42 1.43
CA ARG A 52 9.69 7.78 1.62
C ARG A 52 8.17 7.85 1.53
N ARG A 53 7.57 7.21 0.52
CA ARG A 53 6.14 6.89 0.41
C ARG A 53 5.94 5.37 0.46
N ILE A 54 4.70 4.94 0.61
CA ILE A 54 4.36 3.52 0.61
C ILE A 54 4.00 3.14 -0.80
N PHE A 55 4.67 2.13 -1.34
CA PHE A 55 4.41 1.61 -2.68
C PHE A 55 3.89 0.19 -2.61
N ALA A 56 2.96 -0.12 -3.51
CA ALA A 56 2.60 -1.50 -3.82
C ALA A 56 3.59 -2.05 -4.86
N VAL A 57 4.11 -3.25 -4.62
CA VAL A 57 5.16 -3.88 -5.40
C VAL A 57 4.69 -5.26 -5.87
N ALA A 58 4.86 -5.54 -7.15
CA ALA A 58 4.53 -6.84 -7.76
C ALA A 58 5.62 -7.90 -7.47
N PRO A 59 5.38 -9.19 -7.76
CA PRO A 59 6.33 -10.26 -7.42
C PRO A 59 7.67 -10.17 -8.15
N ASP A 60 7.73 -9.44 -9.27
CA ASP A 60 8.95 -9.14 -10.01
C ASP A 60 9.77 -7.98 -9.40
N GLY A 61 9.31 -7.41 -8.28
CA GLY A 61 9.98 -6.32 -7.57
C GLY A 61 9.66 -4.93 -8.13
N LEU A 62 8.81 -4.83 -9.16
CA LEU A 62 8.47 -3.55 -9.77
C LEU A 62 7.35 -2.85 -9.00
N LYS A 63 7.52 -1.54 -8.78
CA LYS A 63 6.50 -0.70 -8.17
C LYS A 63 5.32 -0.55 -9.12
N VAL A 64 4.12 -0.78 -8.62
CA VAL A 64 2.86 -0.69 -9.36
C VAL A 64 2.20 0.68 -9.17
N GLY A 65 2.32 1.24 -7.97
CA GLY A 65 1.72 2.53 -7.61
C GLY A 65 1.95 2.88 -6.15
N ALA A 66 1.75 4.15 -5.80
CA ALA A 66 1.82 4.62 -4.42
C ALA A 66 0.47 4.43 -3.72
N LEU A 67 0.48 4.24 -2.40
CA LEU A 67 -0.74 4.32 -1.61
C LEU A 67 -1.18 5.78 -1.46
N PRO A 68 -2.50 6.06 -1.51
CA PRO A 68 -3.04 7.38 -1.19
C PRO A 68 -2.63 7.87 0.19
N THR A 69 -2.54 9.19 0.35
CA THR A 69 -2.14 9.81 1.63
C THR A 69 -3.04 9.46 2.82
N ALA A 70 -4.30 9.07 2.56
CA ALA A 70 -5.23 8.54 3.57
C ALA A 70 -4.66 7.31 4.32
N TYR A 71 -3.76 6.55 3.69
CA TYR A 71 -3.12 5.37 4.24
C TYR A 71 -1.71 5.63 4.78
N ASN A 72 -1.30 6.89 4.98
CA ASN A 72 0.02 7.22 5.53
C ASN A 72 0.29 6.60 6.93
N TYR A 73 -0.75 6.25 7.69
CA TYR A 73 -0.60 5.54 8.95
C TYR A 73 0.10 4.17 8.79
N ILE A 74 -0.01 3.54 7.62
CA ILE A 74 0.64 2.27 7.30
C ILE A 74 2.17 2.40 7.39
N ALA A 75 2.75 3.59 7.18
CA ALA A 75 4.19 3.78 7.35
C ALA A 75 4.63 3.57 8.81
N ALA A 76 3.80 3.95 9.79
CA ALA A 76 4.05 3.67 11.20
C ALA A 76 3.86 2.18 11.51
N CYS A 77 2.85 1.53 10.90
CA CYS A 77 2.61 0.09 11.05
C CYS A 77 3.80 -0.73 10.52
N ILE A 78 4.31 -0.43 9.33
CA ILE A 78 5.49 -1.08 8.75
C ILE A 78 6.71 -0.90 9.66
N LYS A 79 6.94 0.31 10.19
CA LYS A 79 8.03 0.57 11.15
C LYS A 79 7.86 -0.18 12.47
N ALA A 80 6.63 -0.49 12.87
CA ALA A 80 6.31 -1.30 14.03
C ALA A 80 6.40 -2.82 13.76
N GLY A 81 6.74 -3.23 12.54
CA GLY A 81 6.95 -4.63 12.17
C GLY A 81 5.80 -5.30 11.42
N TYR A 82 4.73 -4.57 11.10
CA TYR A 82 3.65 -5.11 10.28
C TYR A 82 4.09 -5.27 8.82
N SER A 83 3.59 -6.33 8.19
CA SER A 83 3.71 -6.53 6.75
C SER A 83 2.32 -6.70 6.14
N TYR A 84 2.18 -6.38 4.86
CA TYR A 84 0.90 -6.42 4.16
C TYR A 84 1.07 -7.15 2.84
N VAL A 85 0.12 -8.04 2.56
CA VAL A 85 -0.05 -8.68 1.26
C VAL A 85 -1.38 -8.20 0.70
N GLY A 86 -1.41 -7.88 -0.58
CA GLY A 86 -2.64 -7.50 -1.26
C GLY A 86 -2.85 -8.26 -2.55
N ALA A 87 -4.06 -8.13 -3.08
CA ALA A 87 -4.41 -8.65 -4.39
C ALA A 87 -5.08 -7.55 -5.22
N VAL A 88 -4.70 -7.46 -6.49
CA VAL A 88 -5.35 -6.56 -7.44
C VAL A 88 -6.82 -6.99 -7.59
N THR A 89 -7.74 -6.05 -7.35
CA THR A 89 -9.19 -6.28 -7.45
C THR A 89 -9.76 -5.68 -8.74
N ALA A 90 -9.15 -4.63 -9.28
CA ALA A 90 -9.49 -4.05 -10.56
C ALA A 90 -8.26 -3.39 -11.20
N SER A 91 -8.12 -3.47 -12.51
CA SER A 91 -7.07 -2.76 -13.24
C SER A 91 -7.47 -2.50 -14.70
N GLY A 92 -6.85 -1.50 -15.31
CA GLY A 92 -7.03 -1.19 -16.72
C GLY A 92 -6.09 -0.08 -17.18
N SER A 93 -5.97 0.11 -18.49
CA SER A 93 -5.03 1.07 -19.10
C SER A 93 -5.71 2.27 -19.77
N THR A 94 -7.04 2.31 -19.85
CA THR A 94 -7.80 3.33 -20.59
C THR A 94 -8.89 3.97 -19.72
N PRO A 95 -9.10 5.30 -19.79
CA PRO A 95 -8.32 6.29 -20.55
C PRO A 95 -6.95 6.61 -19.91
N MET A 96 -6.74 6.21 -18.66
CA MET A 96 -5.46 6.27 -17.96
C MET A 96 -5.23 4.97 -17.18
N PRO A 97 -3.97 4.55 -16.99
CA PRO A 97 -3.65 3.38 -16.18
C PRO A 97 -4.14 3.51 -14.74
N PHE A 98 -4.86 2.49 -14.27
CA PHE A 98 -5.33 2.41 -12.89
C PHE A 98 -5.19 0.99 -12.34
N VAL A 99 -4.99 0.90 -11.03
CA VAL A 99 -4.94 -0.35 -10.27
C VAL A 99 -5.61 -0.10 -8.93
N SER A 100 -6.56 -0.96 -8.58
CA SER A 100 -7.16 -1.04 -7.24
C SER A 100 -6.80 -2.39 -6.62
N ALA A 101 -6.57 -2.39 -5.31
CA ALA A 101 -6.19 -3.58 -4.58
C ALA A 101 -6.77 -3.57 -3.16
N VAL A 102 -6.91 -4.76 -2.59
CA VAL A 102 -7.20 -4.96 -1.17
C VAL A 102 -5.93 -5.48 -0.50
N PHE A 103 -5.53 -4.86 0.61
CA PHE A 103 -4.37 -5.25 1.41
C PHE A 103 -4.82 -5.77 2.77
N THR A 104 -4.17 -6.84 3.20
CA THR A 104 -4.42 -7.52 4.48
C THR A 104 -3.09 -7.66 5.23
N PRO A 105 -3.05 -7.40 6.55
CA PRO A 105 -1.87 -7.65 7.36
C PRO A 105 -1.50 -9.14 7.35
N LYS A 106 -0.20 -9.43 7.32
CA LYS A 106 0.35 -10.79 7.38
C LYS A 106 1.02 -11.08 8.71
#